data_AF-E9I2G4-F1
#
_entry.id   AF-E9I2G4-F1
#
_cell.length_a   1.000
_cell.length_b   1.000
_cell.length_c   1.000
_cell.angle_alpha   90.00
_cell.angle_beta   90.00
_cell.angle_gamma   90.00
#
_symmetry.space_group_name_H-M   'P 1'
#
loop_
_entity.id
_entity.type
_entity.pdbx_description
1 polymer ?
#
loop_
_entity_poly.entity_id
_entity_poly.type
_entity_poly.pdbx_seq_one_letter_code
_entity_poly.pdbx_strand_id
1 'polypeptide(L)'
;FLSSLFVAQYEEYRPHLIQHLVDRKVIHWDTVIRQLTSQAFHQMTFLDPESMKLILSTQILPRCTNPELYLRHGSILASGKVISALCQVAKDHQRRLPDELGQLPLVISY
;
A
#
# COMPACT_ATOMS: atom_id res chain seq x y z
N PHE A 1 -0.01 16.49 -0.41
CA PHE A 1 -0.21 15.12 -0.93
C PHE A 1 0.90 14.71 -1.89
N LEU A 2 1.19 15.52 -2.90
CA LEU A 2 2.37 15.34 -3.76
C LEU A 2 3.68 15.29 -2.96
N SER A 3 3.77 16.06 -1.87
CA SER A 3 4.96 16.08 -0.98
C SER A 3 5.23 14.74 -0.28
N SER A 4 4.19 13.99 0.12
CA SER A 4 4.41 12.69 0.77
C SER A 4 4.89 11.64 -0.22
N LEU A 5 4.39 11.65 -1.46
CA LEU A 5 4.88 10.73 -2.48
C LEU A 5 6.32 11.04 -2.90
N PHE A 6 6.64 12.33 -3.03
CA PHE A 6 8.01 12.79 -3.30
C PHE A 6 8.99 12.34 -2.22
N VAL A 7 8.63 12.44 -0.93
CA VAL A 7 9.50 11.98 0.15
C VAL A 7 9.58 10.45 0.20
N ALA A 8 8.48 9.75 -0.09
CA ALA A 8 8.42 8.28 -0.05
C ALA A 8 9.31 7.59 -1.09
N GLN A 9 9.78 8.30 -2.13
CA GLN A 9 10.72 7.71 -3.09
C GLN A 9 12.04 7.31 -2.41
N TYR A 10 12.44 8.04 -1.36
CA TYR A 10 13.62 7.75 -0.55
C TYR A 10 13.29 6.69 0.50
N GLU A 11 14.00 5.57 0.43
CA GLU A 11 13.71 4.36 1.23
C GLU A 11 13.79 4.60 2.73
N GLU A 12 14.75 5.42 3.17
CA GLU A 12 15.02 5.72 4.57
C GLU A 12 13.83 6.43 5.26
N TYR A 13 13.04 7.16 4.47
CA TYR A 13 11.89 7.91 4.97
C TYR A 13 10.58 7.11 4.90
N ARG A 14 10.49 6.05 4.10
CA ARG A 14 9.24 5.30 3.88
C ARG A 14 8.64 4.77 5.19
N PRO A 15 9.37 4.08 6.09
CA PRO A 15 8.75 3.49 7.28
C PRO A 15 8.15 4.55 8.20
N HIS A 16 8.90 5.63 8.44
CA HIS A 16 8.47 6.74 9.29
C HIS A 16 7.25 7.46 8.70
N LEU A 17 7.25 7.68 7.39
CA LEU A 17 6.15 8.33 6.71
C LEU A 17 4.88 7.47 6.71
N ILE A 18 5.00 6.17 6.40
CA ILE A 18 3.89 5.22 6.45
C ILE A 18 3.29 5.20 7.86
N GLN A 19 4.12 5.04 8.89
CA GLN A 19 3.65 4.98 10.27
C GLN A 19 2.96 6.29 10.69
N HIS A 20 3.50 7.45 10.32
CA HIS A 20 2.86 8.74 10.59
C HIS A 20 1.47 8.84 9.93
N LEU A 21 1.34 8.39 8.68
CA LEU A 21 0.06 8.39 7.99
C LEU A 21 -0.95 7.46 8.69
N VAL A 22 -0.53 6.27 9.12
CA VAL A 22 -1.37 5.31 9.86
C VAL A 22 -1.86 5.89 11.19
N ASP A 23 -0.99 6.53 11.96
CA ASP A 23 -1.32 6.97 13.31
C ASP A 23 -2.03 8.32 13.37
N ARG A 24 -1.80 9.18 12.37
CA ARG A 24 -2.29 10.56 12.40
C ARG A 24 -3.29 10.89 11.31
N LYS A 25 -3.19 10.26 10.15
CA LYS A 25 -3.93 10.70 8.95
C LYS A 25 -5.05 9.76 8.54
N VAL A 26 -4.89 8.45 8.74
CA VAL A 26 -5.98 7.47 8.57
C VAL A 26 -7.12 7.78 9.52
N ILE A 27 -6.81 8.14 10.76
CA ILE A 27 -7.80 8.41 11.81
C ILE A 27 -8.09 9.91 11.97
N HIS A 28 -7.82 10.71 10.95
CA HIS A 28 -8.07 12.16 11.02
C HIS A 28 -9.57 12.45 11.07
N TRP A 29 -10.00 13.54 11.72
CA TRP A 29 -11.42 13.92 11.80
C TRP A 29 -12.01 14.35 10.45
N ASP A 30 -11.20 15.04 9.63
CA ASP A 30 -11.57 15.46 8.27
C ASP A 30 -11.54 14.28 7.28
N THR A 31 -12.69 14.05 6.64
CA THR A 31 -12.89 13.02 5.62
C THR A 31 -11.98 13.19 4.41
N VAL A 32 -11.72 14.41 3.95
CA VAL A 32 -10.87 14.67 2.77
C VAL A 32 -9.44 14.23 3.07
N ILE A 33 -8.93 14.50 4.28
CA ILE A 33 -7.60 14.04 4.70
C ILE A 33 -7.52 12.51 4.72
N ARG A 34 -8.56 11.81 5.17
CA ARG A 34 -8.60 10.34 5.15
C ARG A 34 -8.63 9.78 3.72
N GLN A 35 -9.44 10.38 2.84
CA GLN A 35 -9.51 9.99 1.43
C GLN A 35 -8.18 10.18 0.73
N LEU A 36 -7.58 11.37 0.89
CA LEU A 36 -6.25 11.65 0.41
C LEU A 36 -5.30 10.57 0.95
N THR A 37 -5.15 10.41 2.26
CA THR A 37 -4.26 9.39 2.87
C THR A 37 -4.37 8.01 2.23
N SER A 38 -5.60 7.53 1.97
CA SER A 38 -5.81 6.24 1.28
C SER A 38 -5.20 6.20 -0.13
N GLN A 39 -5.24 7.31 -0.89
CA GLN A 39 -4.60 7.42 -2.20
C GLN A 39 -3.07 7.39 -2.11
N ALA A 40 -2.46 7.88 -1.04
CA ALA A 40 -1.00 7.83 -0.85
C ALA A 40 -0.58 6.41 -0.57
N PHE A 41 -1.33 5.71 0.30
CA PHE A 41 -1.07 4.30 0.56
C PHE A 41 -1.18 3.46 -0.71
N HIS A 42 -2.12 3.76 -1.60
CA HIS A 42 -2.16 3.13 -2.92
C HIS A 42 -0.83 3.28 -3.67
N GLN A 43 -0.31 4.50 -3.76
CA GLN A 43 0.96 4.78 -4.45
C GLN A 43 2.17 4.17 -3.73
N MET A 44 2.23 4.28 -2.39
CA MET A 44 3.31 3.72 -1.57
C MET A 44 3.36 2.20 -1.61
N THR A 45 2.23 1.53 -1.82
CA THR A 45 2.18 0.07 -1.95
C THR A 45 2.94 -0.42 -3.18
N PHE A 46 3.06 0.39 -4.24
CA PHE A 46 3.93 0.05 -5.37
C PHE A 46 5.42 0.24 -5.06
N LEU A 47 5.77 1.11 -4.10
CA LEU A 47 7.15 1.36 -3.68
C LEU A 47 7.65 0.30 -2.69
N ASP A 48 6.78 -0.15 -1.79
CA ASP A 48 7.09 -1.16 -0.79
C ASP A 48 5.84 -2.02 -0.46
N PRO A 49 5.56 -3.04 -1.28
CA PRO A 49 4.41 -3.92 -1.09
C PRO A 49 4.46 -4.70 0.23
N GLU A 50 5.65 -5.11 0.68
CA GLU A 50 5.81 -5.97 1.85
C GLU A 50 5.54 -5.21 3.15
N SER A 51 6.11 -4.01 3.31
CA SER A 51 5.79 -3.17 4.46
C SER A 51 4.30 -2.82 4.50
N MET A 52 3.69 -2.54 3.34
CA MET A 52 2.25 -2.22 3.29
C MET A 52 1.36 -3.44 3.61
N LYS A 53 1.75 -4.67 3.24
CA LYS A 53 1.06 -5.89 3.69
C LYS A 53 1.11 -6.04 5.21
N LEU A 54 2.27 -5.82 5.82
CA LEU A 54 2.46 -5.91 7.27
C LEU A 54 1.62 -4.87 8.01
N ILE A 55 1.64 -3.62 7.55
CA ILE A 55 0.84 -2.53 8.14
C ILE A 55 -0.66 -2.79 7.97
N LEU A 56 -1.08 -3.28 6.80
CA LEU A 56 -2.47 -3.62 6.53
C LEU A 56 -2.98 -4.65 7.54
N SER A 57 -2.26 -5.76 7.71
CA SER A 57 -2.68 -6.87 8.57
C SER A 57 -2.64 -6.52 10.06
N THR A 58 -1.58 -5.83 10.50
CA THR A 58 -1.33 -5.61 11.94
C THR A 58 -2.01 -4.37 12.49
N GLN A 59 -2.20 -3.31 11.69
CA GLN A 59 -2.66 -2.02 12.20
C GLN A 59 -3.96 -1.52 11.56
N ILE A 60 -4.15 -1.71 10.25
CA ILE A 60 -5.30 -1.12 9.54
C ILE A 60 -6.54 -2.00 9.68
N LEU A 61 -6.45 -3.29 9.34
CA LEU A 61 -7.61 -4.20 9.36
C LEU A 61 -8.28 -4.30 10.75
N PRO A 62 -7.56 -4.38 11.88
CA PRO A 62 -8.19 -4.40 13.20
C PRO A 62 -9.03 -3.14 13.51
N ARG A 63 -8.73 -2.01 12.88
CA ARG A 63 -9.45 -0.74 13.07
C ARG A 63 -10.71 -0.63 12.19
N CYS A 64 -10.90 -1.52 11.21
CA CYS A 64 -12.09 -1.52 10.33
C CYS A 64 -13.40 -1.90 11.04
N THR A 65 -13.33 -2.49 12.23
CA THR A 65 -14.50 -2.85 13.05
C THR A 65 -14.66 -1.96 14.27
N ASN A 66 -13.88 -0.88 14.36
CA ASN A 66 -13.91 0.03 15.49
C ASN A 66 -15.29 0.74 15.60
N PRO A 67 -15.83 0.97 16.81
CA PRO A 67 -17.08 1.69 17.00
C PRO A 67 -16.98 3.16 16.57
N GLU A 68 -15.79 3.78 16.70
CA GLU A 68 -15.55 5.16 16.30
C GLU A 68 -15.58 5.30 14.78
N LEU A 69 -16.55 6.08 14.27
CA LEU A 69 -16.82 6.19 12.85
C LEU A 69 -15.60 6.68 12.06
N TYR A 70 -14.85 7.65 12.58
CA TYR A 70 -13.71 8.24 11.87
C TYR A 70 -12.53 7.27 11.77
N LEU A 71 -12.27 6.46 12.81
CA LEU A 71 -11.30 5.34 12.77
C LEU A 71 -11.73 4.33 11.72
N ARG A 72 -12.96 3.82 11.85
CA ARG A 72 -13.50 2.78 10.97
C ARG A 72 -13.48 3.20 9.51
N HIS A 73 -14.03 4.38 9.22
CA HIS A 73 -14.11 4.91 7.86
C HIS A 73 -12.72 5.10 7.24
N GLY A 74 -11.78 5.67 8.00
CA GLY A 74 -10.40 5.82 7.55
C GLY A 74 -9.73 4.50 7.22
N SER A 75 -9.86 3.52 8.11
CA SER A 75 -9.26 2.20 7.95
C SER A 75 -9.86 1.40 6.80
N ILE A 76 -11.17 1.52 6.56
CA ILE A 76 -11.83 0.87 5.41
C ILE A 76 -11.30 1.46 4.09
N LEU A 77 -11.22 2.79 3.98
CA LEU A 77 -10.67 3.44 2.79
C LEU A 77 -9.22 3.03 2.53
N ALA A 78 -8.38 3.08 3.58
CA ALA A 78 -6.99 2.68 3.51
C ALA A 78 -6.87 1.20 3.07
N SER A 79 -7.63 0.30 3.70
CA SER A 79 -7.63 -1.13 3.37
C SER A 79 -7.98 -1.37 1.91
N GLY A 80 -9.05 -0.76 1.41
CA GLY A 80 -9.47 -0.92 0.02
C GLY A 80 -8.40 -0.46 -0.97
N LYS A 81 -7.72 0.66 -0.69
CA LYS A 81 -6.66 1.19 -1.55
C LYS A 81 -5.38 0.34 -1.52
N VAL A 82 -4.97 -0.14 -0.35
CA VAL A 82 -3.81 -1.04 -0.21
C VAL A 82 -4.08 -2.38 -0.89
N ILE A 83 -5.22 -3.02 -0.59
CA ILE A 83 -5.60 -4.30 -1.22
C ILE A 83 -5.66 -4.15 -2.75
N SER A 84 -6.27 -3.07 -3.25
CA SER A 84 -6.32 -2.80 -4.69
C SER A 84 -4.93 -2.68 -5.32
N ALA A 85 -3.99 -1.98 -4.69
CA ALA A 85 -2.61 -1.87 -5.18
C ALA A 85 -1.87 -3.21 -5.09
N LEU A 86 -2.00 -3.96 -3.99
CA LEU A 86 -1.41 -5.29 -3.85
C LEU A 86 -1.90 -6.26 -4.92
N CYS A 87 -3.19 -6.23 -5.26
CA CYS A 87 -3.72 -7.01 -6.37
C CYS A 87 -3.12 -6.62 -7.72
N GLN A 88 -2.84 -5.33 -7.95
CA GLN A 88 -2.17 -4.86 -9.17
C GLN A 88 -0.71 -5.33 -9.21
N VAL A 89 0.03 -5.16 -8.11
CA VAL A 89 1.40 -5.67 -7.96
C VAL A 89 1.46 -7.17 -8.26
N ALA A 90 0.56 -7.97 -7.67
CA ALA A 90 0.51 -9.41 -7.91
C ALA A 90 0.23 -9.77 -9.38
N LYS A 91 -0.71 -9.06 -10.04
CA LYS A 91 -1.00 -9.25 -11.47
C LYS A 91 0.20 -8.90 -12.34
N ASP A 92 0.91 -7.84 -12.04
CA ASP A 92 2.08 -7.42 -12.80
C ASP A 92 3.26 -8.38 -12.61
N HIS A 93 3.46 -8.92 -11.40
CA HIS A 93 4.41 -10.02 -11.19
C HIS A 93 4.03 -11.27 -11.99
N GLN A 94 2.75 -11.66 -11.97
CA GLN A 94 2.28 -12.82 -12.73
C GLN A 94 2.47 -12.65 -14.25
N ARG A 95 2.34 -11.43 -14.78
CA ARG A 95 2.59 -11.13 -16.20
C ARG A 95 4.06 -11.22 -16.58
N ARG A 96 4.98 -10.78 -15.71
CA ARG A 96 6.43 -10.82 -15.95
C ARG A 96 7.00 -12.24 -15.92
N LEU A 97 6.44 -13.14 -15.10
CA LEU A 97 6.92 -14.52 -14.96
C LEU A 97 6.99 -15.27 -16.32
N PRO A 98 5.93 -15.30 -17.17
CA PRO A 98 6.02 -15.85 -18.52
C PRO A 98 7.04 -15.16 -19.42
N ASP A 99 7.18 -13.83 -19.34
CA ASP A 99 8.13 -13.07 -20.17
C ASP A 99 9.58 -13.41 -19.81
N GLU A 100 9.89 -13.57 -18.53
CA GLU A 100 11.21 -14.00 -18.03
C GLU A 100 11.51 -15.45 -18.41
N LEU A 101 10.53 -16.35 -18.25
CA LEU A 101 10.68 -17.76 -18.62
C LEU A 101 10.81 -17.97 -20.14
N GLY A 102 10.14 -17.14 -20.95
CA GLY A 102 10.26 -17.14 -22.41
C GLY A 102 11.57 -16.54 -22.93
N GLN A 103 12.26 -15.74 -22.13
CA GLN A 103 13.58 -15.16 -22.43
C GLN A 103 14.76 -16.02 -21.96
N LEU A 104 14.51 -17.10 -21.20
CA LEU A 104 15.55 -18.06 -20.88
C LEU A 104 16.01 -18.73 -22.18
N PRO A 105 17.31 -18.63 -22.56
CA PRO A 105 17.80 -19.30 -23.75
C PRO A 105 17.56 -20.81 -23.60
N LEU A 106 17.12 -21.44 -24.68
CA LEU A 106 16.89 -22.88 -24.84
C LEU A 106 18.20 -23.69 -24.66
N VAL A 107 18.81 -23.64 -23.47
CA VAL A 107 20.07 -24.35 -23.15
C VAL A 107 19.78 -25.70 -22.50
N ILE A 108 18.52 -26.06 -22.29
CA ILE A 108 18.14 -27.39 -21.77
C ILE A 108 17.33 -28.12 -22.84
N SER A 109 18.04 -28.54 -23.89
CA SER A 109 17.63 -29.62 -24.76
C SER A 109 18.88 -30.45 -25.05
N TYR A 110 19.15 -31.39 -24.15
CA TYR A 110 20.01 -32.55 -24.37
C TYR A 110 19.16 -33.79 -24.10
#